data_AF-A0A1H9XDG9-F1
#
_entry.id   AF-A0A1H9XDG9-F1
#
_cell.length_a   1.000
_cell.length_b   1.000
_cell.length_c   1.000
_cell.angle_alpha   90.00
_cell.angle_beta   90.00
_cell.angle_gamma   90.00
#
_symmetry.space_group_name_H-M   'P 1'
#
loop_
_entity.id
_entity.type
_entity.pdbx_description
1 polymer ?
#
loop_
_entity_poly.entity_id
_entity_poly.type
_entity_poly.pdbx_seq_one_letter_code
_entity_poly.pdbx_strand_id
1 'polypeptide(L)'
;MVHIPGPFDGPTLTPVSTPVSTPVSRRFFLAVTGVLTAAPLLDAHPAIAETGLMTSTGLDDPAKKEIAMKLVSSAENSSLDWKAQYQYIEDI
;
A
#
# COMPACT_ATOMS: atom_id res chain seq x y z
N MET A 1 56.96 26.41 -34.46
CA MET A 1 56.07 25.26 -34.77
C MET A 1 54.87 25.35 -33.85
N VAL A 2 53.73 25.77 -34.39
CA VAL A 2 52.50 26.06 -33.65
C VAL A 2 51.79 24.74 -33.36
N HIS A 3 51.62 24.39 -32.09
CA HIS A 3 50.80 23.25 -31.69
C HIS A 3 49.38 23.77 -31.45
N ILE A 4 48.48 23.47 -32.40
CA ILE A 4 47.05 23.75 -32.29
C ILE A 4 46.44 22.59 -31.49
N PRO A 5 45.85 22.81 -30.30
CA PRO A 5 45.08 21.76 -29.66
C PRO A 5 43.78 21.51 -30.45
N GLY A 6 43.55 20.25 -30.83
CA GLY A 6 42.29 19.82 -31.44
C GLY A 6 41.11 19.95 -30.46
N PRO A 7 39.87 19.97 -30.95
CA PRO A 7 38.69 20.08 -30.10
C PRO A 7 38.60 18.85 -29.20
N PHE A 8 38.52 19.09 -27.90
CA PHE A 8 38.24 18.09 -26.88
C PHE A 8 36.82 17.58 -27.11
N ASP A 9 36.67 16.36 -27.63
CA ASP A 9 35.38 15.65 -27.62
C ASP A 9 35.08 15.25 -26.17
N GLY A 10 34.31 16.08 -25.47
CA GLY A 10 33.76 15.75 -24.17
C GLY A 10 32.75 14.60 -24.28
N PRO A 11 32.56 13.80 -23.22
CA PRO A 11 31.54 12.76 -23.23
C PRO A 11 30.15 13.40 -23.42
N THR A 12 29.45 13.00 -24.47
CA THR A 12 28.06 13.38 -24.71
C THR A 12 27.21 12.93 -23.52
N LEU A 13 26.80 13.87 -22.68
CA LEU A 13 25.82 13.63 -21.63
C LEU A 13 24.47 13.41 -22.32
N THR A 14 24.07 12.16 -22.50
CA THR A 14 22.70 11.84 -22.87
C THR A 14 21.77 12.34 -21.76
N PRO A 15 20.78 13.19 -22.04
CA PRO A 15 19.79 13.54 -21.02
C PRO A 15 18.97 12.27 -20.71
N VAL A 16 19.17 11.73 -19.50
CA VAL A 16 18.26 10.71 -18.97
C VAL A 16 16.91 11.40 -18.77
N SER A 17 15.92 11.04 -19.60
CA SER A 17 14.54 11.48 -19.37
C SER A 17 13.98 10.63 -18.24
N THR A 18 14.03 11.18 -17.02
CA THR A 18 13.23 10.66 -15.92
C THR A 18 11.75 10.87 -16.25
N PRO A 19 10.89 9.84 -16.17
CA PRO A 19 9.45 10.09 -16.17
C PRO A 19 9.14 10.88 -14.90
N VAL A 20 8.70 12.12 -15.07
CA VAL A 20 8.19 12.93 -13.97
C VAL A 20 6.92 12.26 -13.47
N SER A 21 7.00 11.57 -12.33
CA SER A 21 5.82 11.02 -11.68
C SER A 21 5.08 12.19 -11.07
N THR A 22 4.02 12.64 -11.74
CA THR A 22 3.16 13.71 -11.23
C THR A 22 2.52 13.23 -9.92
N PRO A 23 2.70 13.94 -8.79
CA PRO A 23 1.89 13.66 -7.63
C PRO A 23 0.48 14.15 -7.95
N VAL A 24 -0.42 13.23 -8.32
CA VAL A 24 -1.85 13.51 -8.36
C VAL A 24 -2.26 13.85 -6.92
N SER A 25 -2.30 15.15 -6.66
CA SER A 25 -2.71 15.78 -5.43
C SER A 25 -4.17 15.40 -5.15
N ARG A 26 -4.37 14.30 -4.43
CA ARG A 26 -5.70 13.87 -3.94
C ARG A 26 -6.06 14.72 -2.73
N ARG A 27 -6.18 16.04 -2.95
CA ARG A 27 -6.81 16.96 -2.00
C ARG A 27 -8.32 16.77 -2.09
N PHE A 28 -8.77 15.64 -1.56
CA PHE A 28 -10.20 15.37 -1.39
C PHE A 28 -10.65 16.14 -0.15
N PHE A 29 -10.99 17.42 -0.34
CA PHE A 29 -11.67 18.19 0.70
C PHE A 29 -13.13 17.75 0.73
N LEU A 30 -13.47 16.92 1.71
CA LEU A 30 -14.85 16.57 2.01
C LEU A 30 -15.31 17.40 3.21
N ALA A 31 -15.90 18.57 2.93
CA ALA A 31 -16.66 19.32 3.92
C ALA A 31 -18.11 18.82 3.88
N VAL A 32 -18.52 18.06 4.90
CA VAL A 32 -19.93 17.74 5.14
C VAL A 32 -20.36 18.40 6.43
N THR A 33 -21.02 19.55 6.31
CA THR A 33 -21.87 20.11 7.36
C THR A 33 -23.26 19.47 7.22
N GLY A 34 -23.50 18.41 7.98
CA GLY A 34 -24.80 17.76 8.13
C GLY A 34 -25.32 17.96 9.54
N VAL A 35 -26.50 18.58 9.65
CA VAL A 35 -27.21 19.00 10.85
C VAL A 35 -27.40 17.87 11.88
N LEU A 36 -27.10 18.17 13.14
CA LEU A 36 -27.31 17.30 14.30
C LEU A 36 -28.82 17.14 14.57
N THR A 37 -29.42 16.01 14.18
CA THR A 37 -30.70 15.54 14.72
C THR A 37 -30.46 14.26 15.52
N ALA A 38 -30.62 14.35 16.84
CA ALA A 38 -30.51 13.23 17.75
C ALA A 38 -31.71 12.29 17.57
N ALA A 39 -31.48 11.07 17.10
CA ALA A 39 -32.40 9.95 17.24
C ALA A 39 -31.59 8.72 17.70
N PRO A 40 -31.78 8.23 18.93
CA PRO A 40 -31.20 6.97 19.35
C PRO A 40 -32.16 5.87 18.90
N LEU A 41 -31.87 5.23 17.76
CA LEU A 41 -32.44 3.93 17.47
C LEU A 41 -31.29 2.98 17.17
N LEU A 42 -31.02 2.17 18.20
CA LEU A 42 -30.29 0.92 18.24
C LEU A 42 -29.76 0.44 16.89
N ASP A 43 -28.44 0.39 16.82
CA ASP A 43 -27.59 -0.62 16.19
C ASP A 43 -28.33 -1.87 15.67
N ALA A 44 -29.06 -1.72 14.56
CA ALA A 44 -29.53 -2.84 13.77
C ALA A 44 -28.40 -3.18 12.80
N HIS A 45 -27.34 -3.81 13.32
CA HIS A 45 -26.45 -4.59 12.47
C HIS A 45 -27.36 -5.56 11.70
N PRO A 46 -27.37 -5.56 10.36
CA PRO A 46 -28.13 -6.56 9.64
C PRO A 46 -27.52 -7.92 10.02
N ALA A 47 -28.22 -8.65 10.89
CA ALA A 47 -27.94 -10.05 11.13
C ALA A 47 -28.27 -10.76 9.83
N ILE A 48 -27.26 -10.95 8.99
CA ILE A 48 -27.32 -11.89 7.89
C ILE A 48 -27.57 -13.23 8.56
N ALA A 49 -28.77 -13.76 8.41
CA ALA A 49 -29.06 -15.13 8.78
C ALA A 49 -28.28 -16.05 7.84
N GLU A 50 -27.01 -16.33 8.16
CA GLU A 50 -26.18 -17.30 7.46
C GLU A 50 -26.66 -18.71 7.81
N THR A 51 -27.75 -19.14 7.17
CA THR A 51 -28.05 -20.55 6.99
C THR A 51 -27.37 -21.01 5.70
N GLY A 52 -26.05 -21.21 5.78
CA GLY A 52 -25.25 -21.71 4.68
C GLY A 52 -24.12 -22.57 5.22
N LEU A 53 -23.94 -23.77 4.66
CA LEU A 53 -22.78 -24.65 4.83
C LEU A 53 -21.52 -23.83 5.09
N MET A 54 -20.80 -24.10 6.19
CA MET A 54 -19.64 -23.37 6.72
C MET A 54 -18.73 -22.78 5.63
N THR A 55 -19.15 -21.67 5.04
CA THR A 55 -18.37 -20.92 4.08
C THR A 55 -17.73 -19.86 4.95
N SER A 56 -16.44 -20.01 5.21
CA SER A 56 -15.70 -19.02 5.99
C SER A 56 -15.77 -17.69 5.25
N THR A 57 -16.71 -16.83 5.62
CA THR A 57 -16.90 -15.53 4.96
C THR A 57 -15.88 -14.51 5.48
N GLY A 58 -15.27 -14.75 6.65
CA GLY A 58 -14.36 -13.85 7.36
C GLY A 58 -12.87 -14.16 7.19
N LEU A 59 -12.07 -13.76 8.18
CA LEU A 59 -10.61 -13.92 8.19
C LEU A 59 -10.14 -15.39 8.32
N ASP A 60 -11.06 -16.29 8.66
CA ASP A 60 -10.80 -17.73 8.72
C ASP A 60 -10.75 -18.39 7.34
N ASP A 61 -11.21 -17.68 6.29
CA ASP A 61 -11.02 -18.14 4.91
C ASP A 61 -9.52 -18.27 4.59
N PRO A 62 -9.05 -19.41 4.08
CA PRO A 62 -7.63 -19.63 3.84
C PRO A 62 -6.99 -18.58 2.93
N ALA A 63 -7.71 -18.10 1.91
CA ALA A 63 -7.19 -17.08 1.00
C ALA A 63 -7.17 -15.71 1.69
N LYS A 64 -8.22 -15.34 2.43
CA LYS A 64 -8.25 -14.07 3.17
C LYS A 64 -7.23 -14.05 4.31
N LYS A 65 -7.02 -15.18 4.98
CA LYS A 65 -5.98 -15.36 5.99
C LYS A 65 -4.59 -15.14 5.42
N GLU A 66 -4.29 -15.73 4.26
CA GLU A 66 -3.00 -15.54 3.59
C GLU A 66 -2.77 -14.05 3.26
N ILE A 67 -3.79 -13.35 2.76
CA ILE A 67 -3.71 -11.90 2.50
C ILE A 67 -3.48 -11.13 3.81
N ALA A 68 -4.19 -11.47 4.87
CA ALA A 68 -4.03 -10.83 6.17
C ALA A 68 -2.61 -11.00 6.73
N MET A 69 -2.03 -12.20 6.63
CA MET A 69 -0.65 -12.43 7.06
C MET A 69 0.36 -11.60 6.25
N LYS A 70 0.14 -11.48 4.94
CA LYS A 70 0.96 -10.61 4.07
C LYS A 70 0.86 -9.14 4.45
N LEU A 71 -0.35 -8.66 4.78
CA LEU A 71 -0.56 -7.28 5.19
C LEU A 71 0.22 -6.95 6.47
N VAL A 72 0.14 -7.82 7.48
CA VAL A 72 0.92 -7.67 8.72
C VAL A 72 2.42 -7.65 8.40
N SER A 73 2.91 -8.63 7.64
CA SER A 73 4.34 -8.69 7.27
C SER A 73 4.79 -7.46 6.46
N SER A 74 3.92 -6.88 5.62
CA SER A 74 4.26 -5.69 4.84
C SER A 74 4.46 -4.45 5.72
N ALA A 75 3.70 -4.33 6.80
CA ALA A 75 3.82 -3.23 7.76
C ALA A 75 5.07 -3.41 8.64
N GLU A 76 5.30 -4.61 9.15
CA GLU A 76 6.38 -4.89 10.10
C GLU A 76 7.75 -5.08 9.44
N ASN A 77 7.78 -5.68 8.24
CA ASN A 77 9.00 -6.18 7.61
C ASN A 77 9.18 -5.69 6.16
N SER A 78 8.30 -4.81 5.67
CA SER A 78 8.32 -4.35 4.26
C SER A 78 8.38 -5.49 3.24
N SER A 79 7.84 -6.66 3.60
CA SER A 79 7.88 -7.90 2.81
C SER A 79 6.53 -8.61 2.86
N LEU A 80 6.17 -9.28 1.77
CA LEU A 80 4.97 -10.14 1.73
C LEU A 80 5.27 -11.58 2.16
N ASP A 81 6.53 -11.98 2.31
CA ASP A 81 6.89 -13.33 2.74
C ASP A 81 6.87 -13.46 4.26
N TRP A 82 5.67 -13.57 4.81
CA TRP A 82 5.45 -13.65 6.25
C TRP A 82 6.00 -14.94 6.87
N LYS A 83 6.17 -16.01 6.09
CA LYS A 83 6.68 -17.30 6.60
C LYS A 83 8.19 -17.27 6.86
N ALA A 84 8.92 -16.37 6.21
CA ALA A 84 10.35 -16.16 6.49
C ALA A 84 10.61 -15.80 7.97
N GLN A 85 9.63 -15.17 8.62
CA GLN A 85 9.74 -14.74 10.02
C GLN A 85 9.72 -15.89 11.03
N TYR A 86 9.35 -17.11 10.64
CA TYR A 86 9.35 -18.26 11.56
C TYR A 86 10.74 -18.65 12.07
N GLN A 87 11.79 -18.34 11.31
CA GLN A 87 13.17 -18.64 11.70
C GLN A 87 13.90 -17.42 12.25
N TYR A 88 13.29 -16.22 12.16
CA TYR A 88 13.95 -15.00 12.59
C TYR A 88 14.07 -14.99 14.12
N ILE A 89 15.30 -14.73 14.59
CA ILE A 89 15.62 -14.53 16.00
C ILE A 89 16.70 -13.47 16.10
N GLU A 90 16.44 -12.47 16.91
CA GLU A 90 17.36 -11.37 17.22
C GLU A 90 17.02 -10.88 18.64
N ASP A 91 18.03 -10.46 19.38
CA ASP A 91 17.85 -9.77 20.66
C ASP A 91 17.75 -8.27 20.38
N ILE A 92 16.66 -7.63 20.79
CA ILE A 92 16.23 -6.29 20.34
C ILE A 92 16.12 -5.26 21.46
#